data_AF-A0A392PWK4-F1
#
_entry.id   AF-A0A392PWK4-F1
#
_cell.length_a   1.000
_cell.length_b   1.000
_cell.length_c   1.000
_cell.angle_alpha   90.00
_cell.angle_beta   90.00
_cell.angle_gamma   90.00
#
_symmetry.space_group_name_H-M   'P 1'
#
loop_
_entity.id
_entity.type
_entity.pdbx_description
1 polymer ?
#
loop_
_entity_poly.entity_id
_entity_poly.type
_entity_poly.pdbx_seq_one_letter_code
_entity_poly.pdbx_strand_id
1 'polypeptide(L)' 'ITKREAKGNWKSWKWRSSKDAFSNGAYFVPSGYGSCAPNYTPSQSFVAVPAYMVPAITLNAGPLSCFVGRAC' A
#
# COMPACT_ATOMS: atom_id res chain seq x y z
N ILE A 1 -9.53 8.62 -1.90
CA ILE A 1 -8.17 8.02 -2.00
C ILE A 1 -7.80 7.74 -3.46
N THR A 2 -8.65 7.10 -4.23
CA THR A 2 -8.39 6.83 -5.65
C THR A 2 -8.65 8.06 -6.54
N LYS A 3 -7.74 8.39 -7.46
CA LYS A 3 -7.92 9.36 -8.57
C LYS A 3 -7.61 8.66 -9.90
N ARG A 4 -8.44 8.85 -10.93
CA ARG A 4 -8.26 8.23 -12.26
C ARG A 4 -8.09 9.31 -13.31
N GLU A 5 -6.96 9.28 -14.01
CA GLU A 5 -6.66 10.22 -15.09
C GLU A 5 -6.69 9.46 -16.44
N ALA A 6 -7.89 9.18 -16.93
CA ALA A 6 -8.10 8.54 -18.23
C ALA A 6 -9.47 8.90 -18.82
N LYS A 7 -9.51 9.09 -20.14
CA LYS A 7 -10.76 9.40 -20.88
C LYS A 7 -11.68 8.19 -21.09
N GLY A 8 -11.22 6.96 -20.80
CA GLY A 8 -11.99 5.72 -20.99
C GLY A 8 -11.28 4.48 -20.44
N ASN A 9 -11.95 3.33 -20.50
CA ASN A 9 -11.46 1.98 -20.17
C ASN A 9 -10.92 1.72 -18.75
N TRP A 10 -11.01 2.67 -17.81
CA TRP A 10 -10.56 2.47 -16.43
C TRP A 10 -11.31 1.37 -15.68
N LYS A 11 -12.53 1.03 -16.12
CA LYS A 11 -13.38 0.00 -15.50
C LYS A 11 -12.77 -1.39 -15.57
N SER A 12 -11.91 -1.67 -16.57
CA SER A 12 -11.23 -2.96 -16.70
C SER A 12 -9.96 -3.07 -15.84
N TRP A 13 -9.45 -1.96 -15.30
CA TRP A 13 -8.25 -1.98 -14.48
C TRP A 13 -8.54 -2.66 -13.15
N LYS A 14 -7.70 -3.62 -12.74
CA LYS A 14 -7.84 -4.32 -11.46
C LYS A 14 -7.30 -3.45 -10.33
N TRP A 15 -8.16 -2.63 -9.72
CA TRP A 15 -7.84 -1.83 -8.54
C TRP A 15 -8.56 -2.41 -7.34
N ARG A 16 -7.79 -2.84 -6.33
CA ARG A 16 -8.31 -3.50 -5.14
C ARG A 16 -7.70 -2.87 -3.88
N SER A 17 -8.47 -2.92 -2.81
CA SER A 17 -8.10 -2.53 -1.46
C SER A 17 -8.22 -3.79 -0.59
N SER A 18 -7.28 -4.01 0.32
CA SER A 18 -7.23 -5.21 1.16
C SER A 18 -6.61 -4.87 2.51
N LYS A 19 -7.33 -5.17 3.59
CA LYS A 19 -6.93 -4.84 4.97
C LYS A 19 -6.67 -3.34 5.24
N ASP A 20 -7.18 -2.46 4.39
CA ASP A 20 -7.08 -1.01 4.56
C ASP A 20 -8.05 -0.51 5.64
N ALA A 21 -7.65 0.55 6.35
CA ALA A 21 -8.49 1.26 7.31
C ALA A 21 -8.78 2.66 6.76
N PHE A 22 -10.06 3.04 6.76
CA PHE A 22 -10.51 4.34 6.30
C PHE A 22 -11.13 5.12 7.46
N SER A 23 -10.80 6.40 7.58
CA SER A 23 -11.31 7.30 8.62
C SER A 23 -11.80 8.60 7.99
N ASN A 24 -12.67 9.34 8.70
CA ASN A 24 -13.18 10.65 8.26
C ASN A 24 -13.80 10.65 6.86
N GLY A 25 -14.58 9.61 6.53
CA GLY A 25 -15.25 9.49 5.24
C GLY A 25 -14.33 9.13 4.07
N ALA A 26 -13.07 8.74 4.33
CA ALA A 26 -12.22 8.19 3.29
C ALA A 26 -12.81 6.88 2.73
N TYR A 27 -12.65 6.66 1.43
CA TYR A 27 -13.10 5.44 0.77
C TYR A 27 -12.24 5.13 -0.47
N PHE A 28 -12.32 3.88 -0.89
CA PHE A 28 -11.66 3.33 -2.06
C PHE A 28 -12.70 2.89 -3.10
N VAL A 29 -12.46 3.20 -4.38
CA VAL A 29 -13.35 2.81 -5.49
C VAL A 29 -12.68 1.69 -6.30
N PRO A 30 -13.07 0.42 -6.11
CA PRO A 30 -12.49 -0.70 -6.84
C PRO A 30 -12.94 -0.73 -8.30
N SER A 31 -12.17 -1.43 -9.14
CA SER A 31 -12.51 -1.71 -10.54
C SER A 31 -11.93 -3.05 -11.00
N GLY A 32 -12.38 -3.52 -12.17
CA GLY A 32 -11.97 -4.79 -12.75
C GLY A 32 -12.54 -6.00 -12.00
N TYR A 33 -12.48 -7.15 -12.64
CA TYR A 33 -12.96 -8.42 -12.07
C TYR A 33 -11.82 -9.22 -11.40
N GLY A 34 -12.19 -10.07 -10.44
CA GLY A 34 -11.28 -11.01 -9.76
C GLY A 34 -10.48 -10.40 -8.61
N SER A 35 -9.54 -11.18 -8.08
CA SER A 35 -8.58 -10.76 -7.05
C SER A 35 -7.30 -10.18 -7.67
N CYS A 36 -6.49 -9.53 -6.83
CA CYS A 36 -5.12 -9.15 -7.17
C CYS A 36 -4.17 -10.13 -6.46
N ALA A 37 -3.36 -10.85 -7.23
CA ALA A 37 -2.22 -11.60 -6.72
C ALA A 37 -0.97 -10.87 -7.20
N PRO A 38 -0.15 -10.30 -6.29
CA PRO A 38 1.12 -9.71 -6.70
C PRO A 38 2.07 -10.81 -7.22
N ASN A 39 2.83 -10.49 -8.26
CA ASN A 39 3.77 -11.42 -8.90
C ASN A 39 5.08 -11.49 -8.11
N TYR A 40 5.03 -11.96 -6.86
CA TYR A 40 6.23 -12.16 -6.03
C TYR A 40 6.76 -13.59 -6.15
N THR A 41 8.07 -13.74 -6.20
CA THR A 41 8.72 -15.04 -5.96
C THR A 41 8.64 -15.39 -4.45
N PRO A 42 8.91 -16.66 -4.07
CA PRO A 42 8.98 -17.03 -2.66
C PRO A 42 9.99 -16.19 -1.87
N SER A 43 11.14 -15.83 -2.47
CA SER A 43 12.16 -14.99 -1.84
C SER A 43 11.76 -13.51 -1.70
N GLN A 44 10.80 -13.04 -2.50
CA GLN A 44 10.28 -11.67 -2.43
C GLN A 44 9.02 -11.58 -1.55
N SER A 45 8.48 -12.71 -1.11
CA SER A 45 7.21 -12.76 -0.38
C SER A 45 7.41 -12.36 1.08
N PHE A 46 6.50 -11.53 1.59
CA PHE A 46 6.45 -11.12 2.99
C PHE A 46 5.01 -10.92 3.45
N VAL A 47 4.79 -10.91 4.77
CA VAL A 47 3.45 -10.77 5.35
C VAL A 47 3.03 -9.30 5.37
N ALA A 48 1.93 -8.99 4.69
CA ALA A 48 1.26 -7.69 4.82
C ALA A 48 0.34 -7.67 6.06
N VAL A 49 0.72 -6.85 7.05
CA VAL A 49 -0.05 -6.59 8.27
C VAL A 49 -1.28 -5.71 8.01
N PRO A 50 -2.33 -5.79 8.85
CA PRO A 50 -3.52 -4.93 8.70
C PRO A 50 -3.22 -3.45 8.98
N ALA A 51 -4.04 -2.56 8.40
CA ALA A 51 -3.79 -1.11 8.42
C ALA A 51 -3.69 -0.48 9.82
N TYR A 52 -4.33 -1.04 10.85
CA TYR A 52 -4.21 -0.50 12.21
C TYR A 52 -2.77 -0.60 12.77
N MET A 53 -1.92 -1.47 12.21
CA MET A 53 -0.51 -1.58 12.61
C MET A 53 0.40 -0.57 11.91
N VAL A 54 -0.08 0.10 10.85
CA VAL A 54 0.72 1.05 10.05
C VAL A 54 1.45 2.08 10.92
N PRO A 55 0.81 2.75 11.91
CA PRO A 55 1.50 3.72 12.76
C PRO A 55 2.71 3.14 13.50
N ALA A 56 2.65 1.87 13.90
CA ALA A 56 3.76 1.20 14.60
C ALA A 56 4.87 0.79 13.62
N ILE A 57 4.52 0.19 12.48
CA ILE A 57 5.53 -0.35 11.54
C ILE A 57 6.24 0.74 10.72
N THR A 58 5.65 1.93 10.57
CA THR A 58 6.28 3.08 9.91
C THR A 58 6.77 4.13 10.90
N LEU A 59 6.82 3.84 12.20
CA LEU A 59 7.21 4.78 13.24
C LEU A 59 8.59 5.40 13.00
N ASN A 60 9.53 4.60 12.51
CA ASN A 60 10.92 5.00 12.21
C ASN A 60 11.15 5.25 10.72
N ALA A 61 10.11 5.56 9.96
CA ALA A 61 10.26 5.88 8.54
C ALA A 61 11.02 7.22 8.37
N GLY A 62 12.02 7.22 7.49
CA GLY A 62 12.88 8.38 7.26
C GLY A 62 14.37 8.00 7.31
N PRO A 63 15.27 8.99 7.17
CA PRO A 63 16.69 8.74 7.34
C PRO A 63 16.98 8.30 8.78
N LEU A 64 17.97 7.41 8.91
CA LEU A 64 18.49 7.04 10.21
C LEU A 64 19.15 8.26 10.88
N SER A 65 19.10 8.30 12.21
CA SER A 65 19.84 9.30 12.98
C SER A 65 21.34 8.99 12.91
N CYS A 66 22.02 9.66 11.99
CA CYS A 66 23.46 9.52 11.75
C CYS A 66 24.30 10.37 12.70
N PHE A 67 25.39 9.81 13.20
CA PHE A 67 26.41 10.53 13.97
C PHE A 67 27.76 10.41 13.30
N VAL A 68 28.56 11.47 13.35
CA VAL A 68 29.91 11.50 12.75
C VAL A 68 30.75 10.35 13.33
N GLY A 69 31.34 9.53 12.46
CA GLY A 69 32.18 8.39 12.83
C GLY A 69 31.44 7.10 13.19
N ARG A 70 30.10 7.03 12.99
CA ARG A 70 29.31 5.80 13.16
C ARG A 70 28.59 5.45 11.87
N ALA A 71 28.45 4.15 11.60
CA ALA A 71 27.63 3.69 10.50
C ALA A 71 26.17 4.11 10.72
N CYS A 72 25.57 4.59 9.65
CA CYS A 72 24.13 4.53 9.42
C CYS A 72 23.88 3.32 8.51
#